data_AF-A0A4R3UM11-F1
#
_entry.id   AF-A0A4R3UM11-F1
#
_cell.length_a   1.000
_cell.length_b   1.000
_cell.length_c   1.000
_cell.angle_alpha   90.00
_cell.angle_beta   90.00
_cell.angle_gamma   90.00
#
_symmetry.space_group_name_H-M   'P 1'
#
loop_
_entity.id
_entity.type
_entity.pdbx_description
1 polymer ?
#
loop_
_entity_poly.entity_id
_entity_poly.type
_entity_poly.pdbx_seq_one_letter_code
_entity_poly.pdbx_strand_id
1 'polypeptide(L)'
;MNGQQLAEKGISQARDHAHAVIPDWTDQILSCLESWSQDQQRPFAMEDFREWVITNRIDLIPPSHQAWGALGRTAINRGVIKHVGYRPARSALTRGHPVRVFVRNV
;
A
#
# COMPACT_ATOMS: atom_id res chain seq x y z
N MET A 1 -15.02 10.32 -20.45
CA MET A 1 -14.44 9.66 -19.26
C MET A 1 -13.30 10.52 -18.76
N ASN A 2 -13.27 10.88 -17.48
CA ASN A 2 -12.19 11.69 -16.91
C ASN A 2 -11.09 10.80 -16.26
N GLY A 3 -9.94 11.38 -15.91
CA GLY A 3 -8.81 10.63 -15.35
C GLY A 3 -9.11 9.96 -13.99
N GLN A 4 -10.06 10.50 -13.24
CA GLN A 4 -10.48 9.95 -11.95
C GLN A 4 -11.26 8.63 -12.12
N GLN A 5 -12.17 8.56 -13.10
CA GLN A 5 -12.91 7.34 -13.44
C GLN A 5 -12.00 6.21 -13.92
N LEU A 6 -10.92 6.53 -14.64
CA LEU A 6 -9.93 5.55 -15.09
C LEU A 6 -9.11 5.00 -13.92
N ALA A 7 -8.73 5.84 -12.97
CA ALA A 7 -8.04 5.42 -11.76
C ALA A 7 -8.92 4.52 -10.88
N GLU A 8 -10.20 4.89 -10.68
CA GLU A 8 -11.17 4.09 -9.92
C GLU A 8 -11.43 2.72 -10.57
N LYS A 9 -11.56 2.68 -11.90
CA LYS A 9 -11.73 1.43 -12.66
C LYS A 9 -10.49 0.52 -12.54
N GLY A 10 -9.29 1.10 -12.64
CA GLY A 10 -8.05 0.35 -12.44
C GLY A 10 -7.90 -0.20 -11.02
N ILE A 11 -8.26 0.60 -10.00
CA ILE A 11 -8.27 0.17 -8.59
C ILE A 11 -9.27 -0.97 -8.38
N SER A 12 -10.47 -0.86 -8.92
CA SER A 12 -11.53 -1.87 -8.80
C SER A 12 -11.08 -3.19 -9.44
N GLN A 13 -10.57 -3.13 -10.67
CA GLN A 13 -10.07 -4.32 -11.38
C GLN A 13 -8.89 -4.99 -10.65
N ALA A 14 -7.96 -4.20 -10.09
CA ALA A 14 -6.84 -4.73 -9.32
C ALA A 14 -7.31 -5.40 -8.02
N ARG A 15 -8.31 -4.84 -7.35
CA ARG A 15 -8.92 -5.41 -6.14
C ARG A 15 -9.62 -6.73 -6.44
N ASP A 16 -10.45 -6.77 -7.49
CA ASP A 16 -11.22 -7.94 -7.86
C ASP A 16 -10.29 -9.09 -8.29
N HIS A 17 -9.20 -8.78 -9.01
CA HIS A 17 -8.19 -9.76 -9.37
C HIS A 17 -7.39 -10.27 -8.15
N ALA A 18 -7.04 -9.40 -7.20
CA ALA A 18 -6.36 -9.82 -5.97
C ALA A 18 -7.25 -10.74 -5.12
N HIS A 19 -8.54 -10.40 -4.97
CA HIS A 19 -9.51 -11.21 -4.21
C HIS A 19 -9.77 -12.57 -4.87
N ALA A 20 -9.76 -12.65 -6.20
CA ALA A 20 -9.93 -13.90 -6.94
C ALA A 20 -8.78 -14.90 -6.72
N VAL A 21 -7.59 -14.43 -6.31
CA VAL A 21 -6.39 -15.26 -6.15
C VAL A 21 -6.02 -15.48 -4.68
N ILE A 22 -6.24 -14.47 -3.83
CA ILE A 22 -6.14 -14.57 -2.37
C ILE A 22 -7.45 -14.00 -1.79
N PRO A 23 -8.38 -14.86 -1.34
CA PRO A 23 -9.62 -14.40 -0.72
C PRO A 23 -9.32 -13.39 0.39
N ASP A 24 -10.06 -12.30 0.42
CA ASP A 24 -9.92 -11.23 1.42
C ASP A 24 -8.51 -10.62 1.52
N TRP A 25 -7.69 -10.70 0.47
CA TRP A 25 -6.31 -10.17 0.47
C TRP A 25 -6.22 -8.74 0.99
N THR A 26 -7.18 -7.89 0.61
CA THR A 26 -7.21 -6.49 1.04
C THR A 26 -7.38 -6.36 2.55
N ASP A 27 -8.21 -7.18 3.19
CA ASP A 27 -8.40 -7.13 4.63
C ASP A 27 -7.19 -7.71 5.36
N GLN A 28 -6.62 -8.80 4.85
CA GLN A 28 -5.41 -9.43 5.40
C GLN A 28 -4.19 -8.50 5.35
N ILE A 29 -3.94 -7.86 4.20
CA ILE A 29 -2.80 -6.95 4.03
C ILE A 29 -2.99 -5.66 4.84
N LEU A 30 -4.23 -5.19 5.03
CA LEU A 30 -4.51 -4.02 5.85
C LEU A 30 -4.33 -4.30 7.33
N SER A 31 -4.78 -5.47 7.81
CA SER A 31 -4.50 -5.91 9.18
C SER A 31 -2.99 -6.07 9.41
N CYS A 32 -2.29 -6.66 8.44
CA CYS A 32 -0.83 -6.76 8.47
C CYS A 32 -0.14 -5.40 8.50
N LEU A 33 -0.60 -4.44 7.69
CA LEU A 33 -0.10 -3.07 7.67
C LEU A 33 -0.35 -2.37 9.00
N GLU A 34 -1.53 -2.55 9.58
CA GLU A 34 -1.87 -1.98 10.88
C GLU A 34 -0.89 -2.48 11.95
N SER A 35 -0.73 -3.80 12.10
CA SER A 35 0.22 -4.39 13.07
C SER A 35 1.65 -3.92 12.84
N TRP A 36 2.14 -4.00 11.60
CA TRP A 36 3.50 -3.57 11.26
C TRP A 36 3.73 -2.08 11.52
N SER A 37 2.70 -1.24 11.31
CA SER A 37 2.78 0.20 11.56
C SER A 37 2.92 0.55 13.05
N GLN A 38 2.52 -0.34 13.95
CA GLN A 38 2.66 -0.12 15.41
C GLN A 38 4.13 -0.15 15.85
N ASP A 39 4.96 -0.92 15.14
CA ASP A 39 6.39 -1.05 15.44
C ASP A 39 7.23 0.09 14.83
N GLN A 40 6.64 0.95 14.02
CA GLN A 40 7.37 2.02 13.33
C GLN A 40 7.54 3.25 14.22
N GLN A 41 8.78 3.55 14.60
CA GLN A 41 9.13 4.76 15.37
C GLN A 41 9.24 6.03 14.53
N ARG A 42 9.28 5.89 13.19
CA ARG A 42 9.44 7.00 12.23
C ARG A 42 8.38 6.90 11.13
N PRO A 43 8.05 8.01 10.46
CA PRO A 43 7.21 7.97 9.27
C PRO A 43 7.80 7.03 8.22
N PHE A 44 6.94 6.21 7.61
CA PHE A 44 7.31 5.19 6.62
C PHE A 44 6.61 5.47 5.29
N ALA A 45 7.12 4.92 4.20
CA ALA A 45 6.42 4.90 2.92
C ALA A 45 5.88 3.49 2.61
N MET A 46 4.96 3.40 1.64
CA MET A 46 4.41 2.10 1.21
C MET A 46 5.47 1.17 0.61
N GLU A 47 6.57 1.73 0.08
CA GLU A 47 7.70 0.91 -0.39
C GLU A 47 8.42 0.19 0.75
N ASP A 48 8.50 0.79 1.96
CA ASP A 48 9.13 0.17 3.13
C ASP A 48 8.29 -1.03 3.60
N PHE A 49 6.97 -0.82 3.71
CA PHE A 49 6.05 -1.90 4.06
C PHE A 49 6.09 -3.03 3.03
N ARG A 50 6.10 -2.69 1.74
CA ARG A 50 6.17 -3.67 0.67
C ARG A 50 7.45 -4.50 0.71
N GLU A 51 8.61 -3.86 0.91
CA GLU A 51 9.89 -4.55 1.07
C GLU A 51 9.80 -5.54 2.25
N TRP A 52 9.27 -5.09 3.39
CA TRP A 52 9.08 -5.94 4.56
C TRP A 52 8.15 -7.13 4.29
N VAL A 53 7.03 -6.95 3.58
CA VAL A 53 6.11 -8.04 3.21
C VAL A 53 6.79 -9.05 2.31
N ILE A 54 7.54 -8.61 1.30
CA ILE A 54 8.26 -9.51 0.39
C ILE A 54 9.26 -10.39 1.16
N THR A 55 9.89 -9.86 2.20
CA THR A 55 10.87 -10.60 3.01
C THR A 55 10.23 -11.48 4.11
N ASN A 56 9.13 -11.04 4.72
CA ASN A 56 8.61 -11.66 5.96
C ASN A 56 7.24 -12.31 5.81
N ARG A 57 6.47 -11.96 4.78
CA ARG A 57 5.06 -12.36 4.58
C ARG A 57 4.79 -12.72 3.13
N ILE A 58 5.49 -13.75 2.64
CA ILE A 58 5.38 -14.23 1.26
C ILE A 58 3.94 -14.63 0.89
N ASP A 59 3.16 -15.06 1.89
CA ASP A 59 1.73 -15.39 1.81
C ASP A 59 0.85 -14.19 1.41
N LEU A 60 1.30 -12.97 1.67
CA LEU A 60 0.57 -11.74 1.36
C LEU A 60 1.07 -11.03 0.10
N ILE A 61 1.99 -11.63 -0.67
CA ILE A 61 2.41 -11.06 -1.95
C ILE A 61 1.28 -11.25 -2.96
N PRO A 62 0.67 -10.16 -3.50
CA PRO A 62 -0.39 -10.29 -4.48
C PRO A 62 0.18 -10.77 -5.81
N PRO A 63 -0.61 -11.49 -6.62
CA PRO A 63 -0.20 -11.94 -7.96
C PRO A 63 0.03 -10.76 -8.93
N SER A 64 -0.67 -9.65 -8.72
CA SER A 64 -0.54 -8.43 -9.53
C SER A 64 0.13 -7.31 -8.75
N HIS A 65 1.19 -6.75 -9.35
CA HIS A 65 1.89 -5.58 -8.82
C HIS A 65 0.97 -4.37 -8.63
N GLN A 66 -0.12 -4.27 -9.41
CA GLN A 66 -1.05 -3.14 -9.35
C GLN A 66 -1.83 -3.08 -8.02
N ALA A 67 -1.99 -4.21 -7.33
CA ALA A 67 -2.69 -4.26 -6.05
C ALA A 67 -2.05 -3.37 -4.97
N TRP A 68 -0.72 -3.20 -5.02
CA TRP A 68 0.03 -2.29 -4.14
C TRP A 68 -0.36 -0.82 -4.32
N GLY A 69 -0.74 -0.41 -5.54
CA GLY A 69 -1.07 0.98 -5.86
C GLY A 69 -2.36 1.44 -5.18
N ALA A 70 -3.32 0.54 -5.00
CA ALA A 70 -4.57 0.83 -4.30
C ALA A 70 -4.41 0.85 -2.77
N LEU A 71 -3.43 0.10 -2.23
CA LEU A 71 -3.31 -0.15 -0.80
C LEU A 71 -3.20 1.12 0.03
N GLY A 72 -2.33 2.06 -0.37
CA GLY A 72 -2.14 3.30 0.38
C GLY A 72 -3.42 4.14 0.47
N ARG A 73 -4.19 4.25 -0.63
CA ARG A 73 -5.47 4.98 -0.63
C ARG A 73 -6.51 4.26 0.23
N THR A 74 -6.60 2.94 0.12
CA THR A 74 -7.52 2.13 0.93
C THR A 74 -7.20 2.23 2.42
N ALA A 75 -5.93 2.15 2.80
CA ALA A 75 -5.48 2.24 4.19
C ALA A 75 -5.80 3.60 4.83
N ILE A 76 -5.65 4.70 4.08
CA ILE A 76 -6.07 6.03 4.54
C ILE A 76 -7.59 6.09 4.72
N ASN A 77 -8.35 5.63 3.71
CA ASN A 77 -9.81 5.69 3.76
C ASN A 77 -10.39 4.84 4.90
N ARG A 78 -9.73 3.74 5.26
CA ARG A 78 -10.10 2.90 6.41
C ARG A 78 -9.51 3.36 7.75
N GLY A 79 -8.77 4.46 7.77
CA GLY A 79 -8.22 5.03 9.00
C GLY A 79 -7.08 4.22 9.62
N VAL A 80 -6.37 3.38 8.85
CA VAL A 80 -5.20 2.62 9.33
C VAL A 80 -3.96 3.51 9.42
N ILE A 81 -3.77 4.37 8.43
CA ILE A 81 -2.61 5.26 8.32
C ILE A 81 -3.06 6.69 7.97
N LYS A 82 -2.24 7.67 8.35
CA LYS A 82 -2.41 9.07 7.95
C LYS A 82 -1.18 9.56 7.20
N HIS A 83 -1.42 10.33 6.15
CA HIS A 83 -0.37 10.98 5.38
C HIS A 83 0.21 12.17 6.16
N VAL A 84 1.54 12.25 6.26
CA VAL A 84 2.23 13.30 7.04
C VAL A 84 3.27 14.10 6.25
N GLY A 85 3.49 13.78 4.98
CA GLY A 85 4.42 14.52 4.13
C GLY A 85 5.02 13.67 3.02
N TYR A 86 6.18 14.11 2.51
CA TYR A 86 6.88 13.43 1.43
C TYR A 86 8.34 13.19 1.78
N ARG A 87 8.91 12.10 1.25
CA ARG A 87 10.36 11.85 1.23
C ARG A 87 10.79 11.41 -0.17
N PRO A 88 12.08 11.51 -0.54
CA PRO A 88 12.57 10.89 -1.76
C PRO A 88 12.36 9.37 -1.74
N ALA A 89 11.94 8.80 -2.87
CA ALA A 89 11.86 7.35 -3.06
C ALA A 89 13.22 6.69 -2.77
N ARG A 90 13.19 5.51 -2.14
CA ARG A 90 14.42 4.76 -1.83
C ARG A 90 14.98 4.05 -3.06
N SER A 91 14.13 3.69 -4.02
CA SER A 91 14.55 3.06 -5.27
C SER A 91 15.41 3.99 -6.13
N ALA A 92 16.68 3.62 -6.33
CA ALA A 92 17.65 4.35 -7.16
C ALA A 92 17.16 4.61 -8.59
N LEU A 93 16.31 3.74 -9.13
CA LEU A 93 15.76 3.85 -10.49
C LEU A 93 14.78 5.02 -10.68
N THR A 94 14.24 5.54 -9.58
CA THR A 94 13.22 6.60 -9.61
C THR A 94 13.80 8.00 -9.42
N ARG A 95 15.13 8.17 -9.45
CA ARG A 95 15.80 9.48 -9.29
C ARG A 95 15.29 10.30 -8.09
N GLY A 96 14.87 9.62 -7.01
CA GLY A 96 14.40 10.28 -5.79
C GLY A 96 13.06 11.01 -5.92
N HIS A 97 12.17 10.61 -6.83
CA HIS A 97 10.82 11.18 -6.90
C HIS A 97 10.12 11.18 -5.52
N PRO A 98 9.31 12.19 -5.20
CA PRO A 98 8.68 12.30 -3.90
C PRO A 98 7.65 11.18 -3.70
N VAL A 99 7.85 10.38 -2.65
CA VAL A 99 6.88 9.39 -2.17
C VAL A 99 6.21 9.91 -0.91
N ARG A 100 4.94 9.57 -0.76
CA ARG A 100 4.17 9.88 0.44
C ARG A 100 4.72 9.12 1.63
N VAL A 101 4.86 9.81 2.75
CA VAL A 101 5.13 9.20 4.05
C VAL A 101 3.89 9.22 4.93
N PHE A 102 3.80 8.18 5.74
CA PHE A 102 2.66 7.86 6.56
C PHE A 102 3.11 7.56 7.99
N VAL A 103 2.18 7.75 8.91
CA VAL A 103 2.27 7.20 10.27
C VAL A 103 0.96 6.48 10.56
N ARG A 104 0.95 5.65 11.60
CA ARG A 104 -0.28 5.06 12.12
C ARG A 104 -1.31 6.14 12.44
N ASN A 105 -2.57 5.87 12.10
CA ASN A 105 -3.69 6.67 12.54
C ASN A 105 -4.27 6.00 13.79
N VAL A 106 -4.25 6.72 14.92
CA VAL A 106 -4.70 6.25 16.24
C VAL A 106 -6.13 6.69 16.51
#